data_AF-A0A956DP98-F1
#
_entry.id   AF-A0A956DP98-F1
#
_cell.length_a   1.000
_cell.length_b   1.000
_cell.length_c   1.000
_cell.angle_alpha   90.00
_cell.angle_beta   90.00
_cell.angle_gamma   90.00
#
_symmetry.space_group_name_H-M   'P 1'
#
loop_
_entity.id
_entity.type
_entity.pdbx_description
1 polymer ?
#
loop_
_entity_poly.entity_id
_entity_poly.type
_entity_poly.pdbx_seq_one_letter_code
_entity_poly.pdbx_strand_id
1 'polypeptide(L)'
;MKKKRVLSVIGFIVFTLPAVAFSQANWLPYVSEENGGPWAWCALGSEAVSGIRCQGSYCDNVGLQCQDVPAGFFLSDYHNSETFSEEGAGIAVSVHTGWYLGDAQNSHVCNWGRVDPGVVTGIRCTGSNCDNITLECATPTAVVNGHTEPVRFTNCSWSGWYSEEDPWFAFGTSSNKYIAGIECSGRYCDNKRYYTCSMEARLDSCRDRCDGRAPKGCYCDELCEQYHDCCPDYPVECGGAAYL
;
A
#
# COMPACT_ATOMS: atom_id res chain seq x y z
N MET A 1 25.30 74.37 -29.79
CA MET A 1 25.75 72.97 -29.57
C MET A 1 24.53 72.14 -29.13
N LYS A 2 23.99 71.29 -30.02
CA LYS A 2 22.78 70.49 -29.74
C LYS A 2 23.18 69.15 -29.11
N LYS A 3 22.82 68.92 -27.84
CA LYS A 3 23.01 67.65 -27.13
C LYS A 3 21.99 66.61 -27.62
N LYS A 4 22.44 65.57 -28.32
CA LYS A 4 21.63 64.38 -28.65
C LYS A 4 21.50 63.51 -27.40
N ARG A 5 20.27 63.19 -26.99
CA ARG A 5 19.98 62.17 -25.97
C ARG A 5 19.89 60.81 -26.68
N VAL A 6 20.72 59.86 -26.27
CA VAL A 6 20.67 58.46 -26.71
C VAL A 6 19.75 57.72 -25.74
N LEU A 7 18.61 57.23 -26.22
CA LEU A 7 17.78 56.28 -25.48
C LEU A 7 18.35 54.87 -25.71
N SER A 8 18.76 54.22 -24.62
CA SER A 8 19.19 52.82 -24.62
C SER A 8 17.96 51.94 -24.40
N VAL A 9 17.63 51.08 -25.37
CA VAL A 9 16.55 50.09 -25.27
C VAL A 9 17.13 48.84 -24.60
N ILE A 10 16.76 48.59 -23.35
CA ILE A 10 17.09 47.35 -22.64
C ILE A 10 16.02 46.32 -23.03
N GLY A 11 16.40 45.36 -23.89
CA GLY A 11 15.55 44.22 -24.24
C GLY A 11 15.47 43.22 -23.09
N PHE A 12 14.27 43.01 -22.55
CA PHE A 12 13.96 41.92 -21.63
C PHE A 12 13.86 40.62 -22.43
N ILE A 13 14.86 39.75 -22.33
CA ILE A 13 14.76 38.37 -22.79
C ILE A 13 13.96 37.60 -21.73
N VAL A 14 12.71 37.27 -22.05
CA VAL A 14 11.88 36.37 -21.25
C VAL A 14 12.37 34.95 -21.52
N PHE A 15 13.17 34.39 -20.60
CA PHE A 15 13.48 32.96 -20.60
C PHE A 15 12.23 32.20 -20.10
N THR A 16 11.52 31.55 -21.01
CA THR A 16 10.52 30.55 -20.66
C THR A 16 11.28 29.29 -20.22
N LEU A 17 11.48 29.12 -18.91
CA LEU A 17 11.88 27.82 -18.38
C LEU A 17 10.72 26.84 -18.60
N PRO A 18 10.97 25.63 -19.12
CA PRO A 18 9.95 24.60 -19.10
C PRO A 18 9.60 24.33 -17.64
N ALA A 19 8.32 24.46 -17.29
CA ALA A 19 7.82 24.00 -16.01
C ALA A 19 8.11 22.50 -15.94
N VAL A 20 9.15 22.13 -15.18
CA VAL A 20 9.31 20.75 -14.73
C VAL A 20 8.11 20.51 -13.82
N ALA A 21 7.12 19.77 -14.33
CA ALA A 21 6.02 19.28 -13.52
C ALA A 21 6.64 18.35 -12.47
N PHE A 22 6.91 18.90 -11.29
CA PHE A 22 7.07 18.08 -10.10
C PHE A 22 5.75 17.32 -9.96
N SER A 23 5.81 15.99 -10.03
CA SER A 23 4.73 15.13 -9.57
C SER A 23 4.52 15.48 -8.10
N GLN A 24 3.58 16.39 -7.83
CA GLN A 24 3.04 16.52 -6.50
C GLN A 24 2.43 15.15 -6.21
N ALA A 25 2.88 14.55 -5.13
CA ALA A 25 2.17 13.46 -4.48
C ALA A 25 0.66 13.65 -4.65
N ASN A 26 0.01 12.72 -5.37
CA ASN A 26 -1.41 12.78 -5.66
C ASN A 26 -2.17 12.47 -4.37
N TRP A 27 -2.23 13.47 -3.50
CA TRP A 27 -3.08 13.45 -2.32
C TRP A 27 -4.52 13.61 -2.79
N LEU A 28 -5.33 12.61 -2.47
CA LEU A 28 -6.77 12.69 -2.66
C LEU A 28 -7.36 13.78 -1.76
N PRO A 29 -8.55 14.30 -2.11
CA PRO A 29 -9.35 15.11 -1.19
C PRO A 29 -9.55 14.38 0.14
N TYR A 30 -9.74 15.14 1.21
CA TYR A 30 -10.04 14.55 2.51
C TYR A 30 -11.38 13.82 2.49
N VAL A 31 -11.42 12.68 3.17
CA VAL A 31 -12.64 11.94 3.53
C VAL A 31 -12.92 12.13 5.02
N SER A 32 -14.18 12.38 5.34
CA SER A 32 -14.74 12.48 6.69
C SER A 32 -16.20 12.06 6.69
N GLU A 33 -16.78 11.82 7.86
CA GLU A 33 -18.20 11.54 8.03
C GLU A 33 -19.10 12.72 7.60
N GLU A 34 -18.63 13.96 7.77
CA GLU A 34 -19.41 15.18 7.52
C GLU A 34 -19.67 15.40 6.03
N ASN A 35 -18.76 14.92 5.18
CA ASN A 35 -18.91 14.97 3.72
C ASN A 35 -19.62 13.73 3.16
N GLY A 36 -20.31 12.95 4.03
CA GLY A 36 -21.09 11.77 3.67
C GLY A 36 -20.31 10.46 3.71
N GLY A 37 -19.09 10.45 4.28
CA GLY A 37 -18.21 9.28 4.32
C GLY A 37 -18.08 8.53 2.98
N PRO A 38 -17.96 9.22 1.82
CA PRO A 38 -17.70 8.51 0.57
C PRO A 38 -16.30 7.91 0.65
N TRP A 39 -16.13 6.78 -0.01
CA TRP A 39 -14.82 6.17 -0.17
C TRP A 39 -13.82 7.13 -0.82
N ALA A 40 -12.58 7.14 -0.31
CA ALA A 40 -11.42 7.65 -1.01
C ALA A 40 -10.59 6.48 -1.51
N TRP A 41 -10.43 6.36 -2.83
CA TRP A 41 -9.75 5.24 -3.51
C TRP A 41 -8.63 5.74 -4.42
N CYS A 42 -7.52 5.02 -4.43
CA CYS A 42 -6.50 5.14 -5.46
C CYS A 42 -6.99 4.59 -6.80
N ALA A 43 -6.30 4.90 -7.90
CA ALA A 43 -6.68 4.38 -9.20
C ALA A 43 -6.64 2.84 -9.23
N LEU A 44 -7.72 2.23 -9.71
CA LEU A 44 -7.86 0.78 -9.79
C LEU A 44 -6.77 0.14 -10.67
N GLY A 45 -6.26 -0.99 -10.21
CA GLY A 45 -5.33 -1.87 -10.93
C GLY A 45 -3.86 -1.48 -10.84
N SER A 46 -3.52 -0.22 -10.54
CA SER A 46 -2.13 0.25 -10.64
C SER A 46 -1.64 1.17 -9.52
N GLU A 47 -2.50 1.67 -8.64
CA GLU A 47 -2.08 2.53 -7.53
C GLU A 47 -2.45 1.93 -6.17
N ALA A 48 -1.57 2.15 -5.19
CA ALA A 48 -1.81 1.81 -3.79
C ALA A 48 -1.45 2.98 -2.89
N VAL A 49 -1.95 2.95 -1.66
CA VAL A 49 -1.72 4.01 -0.68
C VAL A 49 -0.27 3.95 -0.20
N SER A 50 0.42 5.10 -0.23
CA SER A 50 1.78 5.27 0.28
C SER A 50 1.93 6.34 1.35
N GLY A 51 0.84 7.04 1.66
CA GLY A 51 0.80 8.03 2.72
C GLY A 51 -0.61 8.34 3.17
N ILE A 52 -0.73 8.82 4.39
CA ILE A 52 -1.96 9.26 5.02
C ILE A 52 -1.70 10.60 5.72
N ARG A 53 -2.69 11.49 5.66
CA ARG A 53 -2.68 12.75 6.37
C ARG A 53 -3.95 12.93 7.19
N CYS A 54 -3.79 13.57 8.33
CA CYS A 54 -4.84 13.94 9.27
C CYS A 54 -5.03 15.45 9.24
N GLN A 55 -6.28 15.90 9.26
CA GLN A 55 -6.64 17.30 9.44
C GLN A 55 -7.88 17.38 10.32
N GLY A 56 -8.02 18.50 11.05
CA GLY A 56 -9.15 18.78 11.93
C GLY A 56 -9.00 18.09 13.29
N SER A 57 -9.98 18.25 14.18
CA SER A 57 -9.85 17.73 15.55
C SER A 57 -10.02 16.22 15.55
N TYR A 58 -9.19 15.49 16.31
CA TYR A 58 -9.23 14.02 16.41
C TYR A 58 -9.01 13.28 15.07
N CYS A 59 -8.29 13.88 14.13
CA CYS A 59 -8.12 13.35 12.77
C CYS A 59 -9.47 12.96 12.11
N ASP A 60 -10.47 13.84 12.24
CA ASP A 60 -11.79 13.69 11.62
C ASP A 60 -11.73 13.70 10.08
N ASN A 61 -10.73 14.35 9.50
CA ASN A 61 -10.50 14.39 8.07
C ASN A 61 -9.23 13.62 7.70
N VAL A 62 -9.39 12.52 6.95
CA VAL A 62 -8.28 11.67 6.49
C VAL A 62 -8.04 11.87 5.00
N GLY A 63 -6.79 12.06 4.58
CA GLY A 63 -6.40 12.10 3.17
C GLY A 63 -5.46 10.95 2.82
N LEU A 64 -5.62 10.36 1.64
CA LEU A 64 -4.70 9.34 1.12
C LEU A 64 -3.75 9.93 0.10
N GLN A 65 -2.49 9.52 0.15
CA GLN A 65 -1.53 9.69 -0.93
C GLN A 65 -1.48 8.40 -1.72
N CYS A 66 -1.78 8.49 -3.01
CA CYS A 66 -1.68 7.38 -3.95
C CYS A 66 -0.39 7.45 -4.74
N GLN A 67 0.20 6.30 -5.01
CA GLN A 67 1.33 6.16 -5.92
C GLN A 67 1.21 4.87 -6.73
N ASP A 68 1.82 4.85 -7.91
CA ASP A 68 1.90 3.65 -8.74
C ASP A 68 2.60 2.50 -7.99
N VAL A 69 2.10 1.28 -8.18
CA VAL A 69 2.82 0.06 -7.80
C VAL A 69 4.05 -0.13 -8.71
N PRO A 70 5.06 -0.94 -8.32
CA PRO A 70 6.25 -1.11 -9.14
C PRO A 70 5.91 -1.61 -10.56
N ALA A 71 6.70 -1.22 -11.55
CA ALA A 71 6.45 -1.60 -12.94
C ALA A 71 6.35 -3.14 -13.09
N GLY A 72 5.30 -3.60 -13.78
CA GLY A 72 5.00 -5.03 -13.93
C GLY A 72 4.18 -5.62 -12.79
N PHE A 73 3.79 -4.83 -11.79
CA PHE A 73 2.88 -5.24 -10.73
C PHE A 73 1.45 -4.80 -11.05
N PHE A 74 0.49 -5.58 -10.59
CA PHE A 74 -0.94 -5.34 -10.78
C PHE A 74 -1.70 -5.65 -9.49
N LEU A 75 -2.78 -4.93 -9.27
CA LEU A 75 -3.66 -5.13 -8.12
C LEU A 75 -4.95 -5.85 -8.55
N SER A 76 -5.32 -6.90 -7.83
CA SER A 76 -6.55 -7.69 -8.02
C SER A 76 -7.22 -8.00 -6.68
N ASP A 77 -8.32 -8.77 -6.72
CA ASP A 77 -8.96 -9.34 -5.53
C ASP A 77 -9.33 -8.30 -4.45
N TYR A 78 -9.95 -7.23 -4.92
CA TYR A 78 -10.41 -6.12 -4.11
C TYR A 78 -11.47 -6.57 -3.10
N HIS A 79 -11.27 -6.21 -1.84
CA HIS A 79 -12.20 -6.51 -0.77
C HIS A 79 -12.16 -5.45 0.32
N ASN A 80 -13.24 -5.34 1.07
CA ASN A 80 -13.32 -4.44 2.20
C ASN A 80 -13.00 -5.18 3.50
N SER A 81 -12.28 -4.51 4.39
CA SER A 81 -12.19 -4.94 5.78
C SER A 81 -13.56 -4.87 6.45
N GLU A 82 -13.70 -5.52 7.60
CA GLU A 82 -14.72 -5.11 8.56
C GLU A 82 -14.40 -3.69 9.09
N THR A 83 -15.41 -3.01 9.61
CA THR A 83 -15.24 -1.68 10.20
C THR A 83 -14.62 -1.79 11.60
N PHE A 84 -13.53 -1.06 11.84
CA PHE A 84 -12.81 -1.04 13.11
C PHE A 84 -12.55 0.37 13.63
N SER A 85 -12.37 0.49 14.94
CA SER A 85 -12.08 1.73 15.66
C SER A 85 -11.25 1.46 16.93
N GLU A 86 -10.98 2.48 17.74
CA GLU A 86 -10.40 2.32 19.08
C GLU A 86 -11.27 1.48 20.04
N GLU A 87 -12.58 1.39 19.76
CA GLU A 87 -13.55 0.66 20.58
C GLU A 87 -13.67 -0.83 20.19
N GLY A 88 -12.93 -1.27 19.16
CA GLY A 88 -13.11 -2.55 18.47
C GLY A 88 -14.04 -2.41 17.26
N ALA A 89 -14.06 -3.23 16.22
CA ALA A 89 -13.42 -4.51 15.95
C ALA A 89 -12.75 -4.50 14.56
N GLY A 90 -11.46 -4.80 14.51
CA GLY A 90 -10.71 -5.15 13.31
C GLY A 90 -9.73 -6.26 13.63
N ILE A 91 -9.78 -7.34 12.84
CA ILE A 91 -8.76 -8.40 12.76
C ILE A 91 -8.47 -8.64 11.29
N ALA A 92 -7.18 -8.74 10.96
CA ALA A 92 -6.72 -9.56 9.87
C ALA A 92 -5.45 -10.29 10.31
N VAL A 93 -5.62 -11.58 10.61
CA VAL A 93 -4.57 -12.48 11.10
C VAL A 93 -3.54 -12.67 10.00
N SER A 94 -2.37 -12.13 10.25
CA SER A 94 -1.21 -12.30 9.41
C SER A 94 -0.50 -13.61 9.87
N VAL A 95 -0.48 -14.73 9.09
CA VAL A 95 0.31 -15.99 9.38
C VAL A 95 0.97 -16.68 8.14
N HIS A 96 2.28 -17.04 8.25
CA HIS A 96 3.30 -17.58 7.25
C HIS A 96 4.56 -16.81 6.63
N THR A 97 5.75 -16.80 7.30
CA THR A 97 7.05 -16.06 7.02
C THR A 97 7.49 -14.68 7.64
N GLY A 98 6.88 -14.07 8.68
CA GLY A 98 7.44 -12.88 9.37
C GLY A 98 6.42 -11.92 10.05
N TRP A 99 5.48 -12.45 10.83
CA TRP A 99 4.13 -11.91 10.97
C TRP A 99 3.86 -10.95 12.12
N TYR A 100 2.92 -10.02 11.89
CA TYR A 100 2.16 -9.37 12.94
C TYR A 100 0.92 -10.22 13.29
N LEU A 101 0.98 -10.87 14.45
CA LEU A 101 -0.18 -11.38 15.19
C LEU A 101 -0.54 -10.31 16.22
N GLY A 102 -1.28 -9.28 15.79
CA GLY A 102 -1.81 -8.26 16.70
C GLY A 102 -2.99 -8.78 17.51
N ASP A 103 -2.93 -8.58 18.83
CA ASP A 103 -4.00 -8.83 19.80
C ASP A 103 -5.00 -7.66 19.92
N ALA A 104 -4.75 -6.59 19.17
CA ALA A 104 -5.45 -5.34 19.30
C ALA A 104 -6.62 -5.29 18.30
N GLN A 105 -7.83 -5.30 18.83
CA GLN A 105 -9.10 -5.27 18.07
C GLN A 105 -9.34 -3.94 17.33
N ASN A 106 -8.37 -3.04 17.31
CA ASN A 106 -8.39 -1.69 16.77
C ASN A 106 -7.48 -1.55 15.53
N SER A 107 -7.11 -2.66 14.90
CA SER A 107 -6.21 -2.67 13.74
C SER A 107 -6.75 -3.52 12.59
N HIS A 108 -6.37 -3.17 11.37
CA HIS A 108 -6.57 -4.04 10.22
C HIS A 108 -5.33 -4.01 9.32
N VAL A 109 -4.86 -5.19 8.91
CA VAL A 109 -3.78 -5.36 7.95
C VAL A 109 -4.37 -6.08 6.75
N CYS A 110 -4.31 -5.50 5.57
CA CYS A 110 -4.79 -6.13 4.36
C CYS A 110 -4.11 -7.48 4.12
N ASN A 111 -4.89 -8.55 4.19
CA ASN A 111 -4.50 -9.88 3.74
C ASN A 111 -5.74 -10.64 3.26
N TRP A 112 -5.60 -11.40 2.18
CA TRP A 112 -6.70 -12.21 1.68
C TRP A 112 -6.54 -13.66 2.11
N GLY A 113 -7.56 -14.20 2.79
CA GLY A 113 -7.74 -15.64 2.92
C GLY A 113 -6.55 -16.43 3.51
N ARG A 114 -5.73 -15.79 4.37
CA ARG A 114 -4.55 -16.35 5.06
C ARG A 114 -3.33 -16.69 4.20
N VAL A 115 -3.33 -16.47 2.88
CA VAL A 115 -2.20 -16.90 2.02
C VAL A 115 -1.45 -15.72 1.39
N ASP A 116 -2.15 -14.67 0.95
CA ASP A 116 -1.51 -13.60 0.20
C ASP A 116 -1.54 -12.25 0.93
N PRO A 117 -0.41 -11.52 0.96
CA PRO A 117 -0.37 -10.18 1.55
C PRO A 117 -1.18 -9.21 0.67
N GLY A 118 -1.85 -8.25 1.29
CA GLY A 118 -2.62 -7.21 0.61
C GLY A 118 -2.12 -5.81 0.92
N VAL A 119 -2.42 -4.86 0.05
CA VAL A 119 -2.19 -3.42 0.30
C VAL A 119 -3.48 -2.66 0.38
N VAL A 120 -3.43 -1.54 1.10
CA VAL A 120 -4.54 -0.59 1.17
C VAL A 120 -4.61 0.17 -0.14
N THR A 121 -5.78 0.17 -0.77
CA THR A 121 -6.11 0.96 -1.96
C THR A 121 -7.15 2.02 -1.68
N GLY A 122 -7.84 1.92 -0.54
CA GLY A 122 -8.89 2.85 -0.19
C GLY A 122 -9.19 2.90 1.30
N ILE A 123 -9.85 3.99 1.71
CA ILE A 123 -10.34 4.18 3.07
C ILE A 123 -11.73 4.79 3.04
N ARG A 124 -12.52 4.42 4.04
CA ARG A 124 -13.80 5.03 4.34
C ARG A 124 -13.91 5.35 5.82
N CYS A 125 -14.31 6.58 6.09
CA CYS A 125 -14.66 7.08 7.42
C CYS A 125 -16.16 6.96 7.63
N THR A 126 -16.56 6.45 8.79
CA THR A 126 -17.94 6.48 9.29
C THR A 126 -17.92 6.84 10.79
N GLY A 127 -19.10 6.94 11.43
CA GLY A 127 -19.18 7.33 12.83
C GLY A 127 -19.00 8.84 13.02
N SER A 128 -18.47 9.26 14.17
CA SER A 128 -18.17 10.68 14.45
C SER A 128 -16.66 10.84 14.60
N ASN A 129 -16.08 11.84 13.92
CA ASN A 129 -14.65 12.12 13.87
C ASN A 129 -13.81 11.05 13.15
N CYS A 130 -14.34 10.41 12.09
CA CYS A 130 -13.67 9.29 11.39
C CYS A 130 -13.06 8.23 12.36
N ASP A 131 -13.80 7.89 13.42
CA ASP A 131 -13.40 6.89 14.40
C ASP A 131 -13.56 5.47 13.85
N ASN A 132 -14.61 5.24 13.06
CA ASN A 132 -14.90 3.97 12.41
C ASN A 132 -14.32 3.93 10.99
N ILE A 133 -13.27 3.12 10.84
CA ILE A 133 -12.49 2.97 9.60
C ILE A 133 -12.87 1.67 8.90
N THR A 134 -13.07 1.74 7.59
CA THR A 134 -13.10 0.58 6.69
C THR A 134 -11.99 0.76 5.64
N LEU A 135 -11.19 -0.27 5.42
CA LEU A 135 -10.16 -0.29 4.37
C LEU A 135 -10.66 -1.04 3.15
N GLU A 136 -10.31 -0.54 1.97
CA GLU A 136 -10.29 -1.35 0.76
C GLU A 136 -8.88 -1.91 0.59
N CYS A 137 -8.81 -3.22 0.44
CA CYS A 137 -7.61 -4.00 0.32
C CYS A 137 -7.56 -4.65 -1.06
N ALA A 138 -6.37 -4.74 -1.66
CA ALA A 138 -6.12 -5.46 -2.91
C ALA A 138 -4.89 -6.34 -2.81
N THR A 139 -4.90 -7.46 -3.52
CA THR A 139 -3.77 -8.40 -3.60
C THR A 139 -2.85 -7.98 -4.76
N PRO A 140 -1.55 -7.73 -4.51
CA PRO A 140 -0.60 -7.46 -5.56
C PRO A 140 -0.07 -8.76 -6.19
N THR A 141 0.04 -8.76 -7.51
CA THR A 141 0.72 -9.78 -8.31
C THR A 141 1.77 -9.13 -9.21
N ALA A 142 2.80 -9.88 -9.62
CA ALA A 142 3.85 -9.38 -10.49
C ALA A 142 3.92 -10.21 -11.77
N VAL A 143 4.12 -9.59 -12.93
CA VAL A 143 4.33 -10.32 -14.19
C VAL A 143 5.83 -10.34 -14.50
N VAL A 144 6.40 -11.54 -14.49
CA VAL A 144 7.82 -11.78 -14.73
C VAL A 144 7.98 -12.75 -15.89
N ASN A 145 8.64 -12.29 -16.97
CA ASN A 145 8.82 -13.07 -18.20
C ASN A 145 7.50 -13.62 -18.79
N GLY A 146 6.39 -12.87 -18.64
CA GLY A 146 5.07 -13.27 -19.14
C GLY A 146 4.29 -14.24 -18.23
N HIS A 147 4.81 -14.54 -17.05
CA HIS A 147 4.13 -15.34 -16.03
C HIS A 147 3.72 -14.49 -14.84
N THR A 148 2.55 -14.77 -14.25
CA THR A 148 2.11 -14.14 -13.00
C THR A 148 2.81 -14.80 -11.82
N GLU A 149 3.41 -13.99 -10.96
CA GLU A 149 4.11 -14.38 -9.75
C GLU A 149 3.41 -13.75 -8.54
N PRO A 150 3.32 -14.49 -7.42
CA PRO A 150 2.89 -13.89 -6.17
C PRO A 150 3.87 -12.81 -5.72
N VAL A 151 3.36 -11.84 -4.97
CA VAL A 151 4.18 -10.81 -4.34
C VAL A 151 4.44 -11.18 -2.89
N ARG A 152 5.67 -10.95 -2.43
CA ARG A 152 6.02 -11.00 -1.01
C ARG A 152 6.22 -9.59 -0.49
N PHE A 153 5.88 -9.38 0.78
CA PHE A 153 6.17 -8.14 1.46
C PHE A 153 7.47 -8.23 2.22
N THR A 154 8.32 -7.21 2.07
CA THR A 154 9.62 -7.13 2.74
C THR A 154 9.76 -5.81 3.49
N ASN A 155 10.71 -5.79 4.43
CA ASN A 155 11.04 -4.60 5.21
C ASN A 155 9.79 -3.96 5.88
N CYS A 156 8.95 -4.81 6.46
CA CYS A 156 7.70 -4.36 7.05
C CYS A 156 7.88 -3.78 8.45
N SER A 157 7.22 -2.66 8.72
CA SER A 157 7.23 -2.05 10.05
C SER A 157 6.02 -1.15 10.27
N TRP A 158 5.55 -1.13 11.51
CA TRP A 158 4.66 -0.08 11.98
C TRP A 158 5.40 1.26 12.04
N SER A 159 4.74 2.32 11.61
CA SER A 159 5.20 3.68 11.79
C SER A 159 5.11 4.12 13.27
N GLY A 160 5.50 5.37 13.55
CA GLY A 160 5.06 6.05 14.78
C GLY A 160 3.54 6.30 14.79
N TRP A 161 3.05 6.86 15.89
CA TRP A 161 1.68 7.37 15.98
C TRP A 161 1.59 8.77 15.39
N TYR A 162 0.54 9.01 14.61
CA TYR A 162 0.24 10.27 13.94
C TYR A 162 -1.18 10.72 14.28
N SER A 163 -1.35 12.01 14.43
CA SER A 163 -2.63 12.67 14.73
C SER A 163 -2.68 14.01 14.00
N GLU A 164 -3.68 14.85 14.26
CA GLU A 164 -3.71 16.23 13.77
C GLU A 164 -2.55 17.10 14.28
N GLU A 165 -1.89 16.69 15.36
CA GLU A 165 -0.71 17.38 15.92
C GLU A 165 0.58 17.04 15.15
N ASP A 166 0.59 15.89 14.45
CA ASP A 166 1.64 15.49 13.50
C ASP A 166 0.98 15.02 12.18
N PRO A 167 0.56 15.98 11.33
CA PRO A 167 -0.60 15.80 10.46
C PRO A 167 -0.33 14.94 9.22
N TRP A 168 0.88 14.44 8.98
CA TRP A 168 1.17 13.69 7.77
C TRP A 168 2.24 12.63 7.96
N PHE A 169 1.92 11.44 7.47
CA PHE A 169 2.85 10.34 7.27
C PHE A 169 2.82 9.96 5.80
N ALA A 170 3.92 10.15 5.09
CA ALA A 170 3.99 9.78 3.69
C ALA A 170 5.39 9.34 3.33
N PHE A 171 5.50 8.30 2.52
CA PHE A 171 6.72 8.06 1.79
C PHE A 171 6.72 8.92 0.51
N GLY A 172 7.91 9.21 -0.04
CA GLY A 172 7.97 9.85 -1.35
C GLY A 172 7.33 8.95 -2.41
N THR A 173 6.69 9.53 -3.43
CA THR A 173 6.01 8.82 -4.54
C THR A 173 6.92 7.93 -5.39
N SER A 174 8.22 7.92 -5.11
CA SER A 174 9.23 7.07 -5.76
C SER A 174 9.79 5.99 -4.84
N SER A 175 9.15 5.76 -3.68
CA SER A 175 9.55 4.72 -2.75
C SER A 175 8.80 3.42 -3.03
N ASN A 176 9.48 2.28 -2.95
CA ASN A 176 8.81 0.97 -2.90
C ASN A 176 8.28 0.72 -1.48
N LYS A 177 7.35 1.57 -1.03
CA LYS A 177 6.74 1.51 0.30
C LYS A 177 5.26 1.84 0.23
N TYR A 178 4.45 0.91 0.70
CA TYR A 178 3.00 0.99 0.64
C TYR A 178 2.40 0.67 2.01
N ILE A 179 1.24 1.24 2.29
CA ILE A 179 0.48 0.95 3.50
C ILE A 179 -0.25 -0.37 3.28
N ALA A 180 0.02 -1.32 4.17
CA ALA A 180 -0.61 -2.62 4.23
C ALA A 180 -1.58 -2.72 5.41
N GLY A 181 -1.63 -1.75 6.31
CA GLY A 181 -2.57 -1.76 7.43
C GLY A 181 -2.57 -0.48 8.24
N ILE A 182 -3.60 -0.33 9.08
CA ILE A 182 -3.82 0.82 9.96
C ILE A 182 -4.19 0.31 11.34
N GLU A 183 -3.75 1.01 12.38
CA GLU A 183 -4.17 0.80 13.76
C GLU A 183 -4.55 2.12 14.41
N CYS A 184 -5.67 2.08 15.14
CA CYS A 184 -6.25 3.17 15.89
C CYS A 184 -5.83 3.14 17.36
N SER A 185 -5.55 4.28 17.98
CA SER A 185 -5.46 4.40 19.43
C SER A 185 -5.94 5.77 19.89
N GLY A 186 -5.96 5.95 21.22
CA GLY A 186 -6.54 7.12 21.86
C GLY A 186 -8.04 7.22 21.61
N ARG A 187 -8.64 8.38 21.88
CA ARG A 187 -10.11 8.54 21.81
C ARG A 187 -10.49 8.96 20.40
N TYR A 188 -11.56 8.38 19.84
CA TYR A 188 -12.04 8.65 18.48
C TYR A 188 -11.01 8.30 17.39
N CYS A 189 -10.16 7.30 17.64
CA CYS A 189 -9.03 6.96 16.79
C CYS A 189 -8.16 8.20 16.43
N ASP A 190 -8.00 9.15 17.37
CA ASP A 190 -7.22 10.37 17.17
C ASP A 190 -5.76 10.08 16.77
N ASN A 191 -5.20 9.01 17.31
CA ASN A 191 -3.86 8.53 17.00
C ASN A 191 -3.93 7.33 16.07
N LYS A 192 -3.34 7.45 14.89
CA LYS A 192 -3.25 6.37 13.90
C LYS A 192 -1.79 6.01 13.63
N ARG A 193 -1.50 4.73 13.48
CA ARG A 193 -0.21 4.25 12.96
C ARG A 193 -0.43 3.31 11.79
N TYR A 194 0.59 3.17 10.96
CA TYR A 194 0.47 2.53 9.65
C TYR A 194 1.47 1.40 9.52
N TYR A 195 0.97 0.21 9.13
CA TYR A 195 1.82 -0.92 8.80
C TYR A 195 2.27 -0.78 7.37
N THR A 196 3.58 -0.72 7.15
CA THR A 196 4.15 -0.35 5.86
C THR A 196 5.09 -1.43 5.39
N CYS A 197 5.05 -1.75 4.11
CA CYS A 197 5.85 -2.82 3.52
C CYS A 197 6.39 -2.41 2.15
N SER A 198 7.48 -3.03 1.74
CA SER A 198 7.97 -3.01 0.36
C SER A 198 7.44 -4.22 -0.40
N MET A 199 7.21 -4.08 -1.70
CA MET A 199 6.75 -5.18 -2.55
C MET A 199 7.91 -5.76 -3.35
N GLU A 200 8.00 -7.08 -3.41
CA GLU A 200 8.94 -7.80 -4.26
C GLU A 200 8.25 -9.02 -4.90
N ALA A 201 8.58 -9.32 -6.16
CA ALA A 201 8.10 -10.53 -6.79
C ALA A 201 8.70 -11.77 -6.11
N ARG A 202 7.88 -12.76 -5.78
CA ARG A 202 8.31 -14.01 -5.15
C ARG A 202 8.71 -15.03 -6.23
N LEU A 203 9.92 -14.87 -6.73
CA LEU A 203 10.47 -15.66 -7.84
C LEU A 203 10.82 -17.11 -7.49
N ASP A 204 10.75 -17.49 -6.22
CA ASP A 204 10.93 -18.84 -5.68
C ASP A 204 9.60 -19.44 -5.22
N SER A 205 8.57 -19.32 -6.05
CA SER A 205 7.23 -19.83 -5.80
C SER A 205 6.86 -20.97 -6.75
N CYS A 206 6.17 -21.99 -6.23
CA CYS A 206 5.55 -23.05 -7.01
C CYS A 206 4.13 -22.75 -7.47
N ARG A 207 3.55 -21.61 -7.09
CA ARG A 207 2.21 -21.22 -7.52
C ARG A 207 2.09 -21.27 -9.05
N ASP A 208 1.06 -21.98 -9.52
CA ASP A 208 0.78 -22.22 -10.95
C ASP A 208 1.95 -22.85 -11.75
N ARG A 209 2.88 -23.51 -11.06
CA ARG A 209 4.13 -24.06 -11.64
C ARG A 209 4.46 -25.49 -11.20
N CYS A 210 3.48 -26.25 -10.68
CA CYS A 210 3.68 -27.66 -10.34
C CYS A 210 4.19 -28.46 -11.54
N ASP A 211 5.06 -29.44 -11.28
CA ASP A 211 5.84 -30.21 -12.26
C ASP A 211 6.84 -29.38 -13.07
N GLY A 212 7.10 -28.15 -12.65
CA GLY A 212 7.93 -27.18 -13.36
C GLY A 212 9.07 -26.60 -12.54
N ARG A 213 9.56 -25.45 -12.98
CA ARG A 213 10.66 -24.71 -12.35
C ARG A 213 10.27 -23.25 -12.14
N ALA A 214 10.57 -22.72 -10.95
CA ALA A 214 10.35 -21.31 -10.64
C ALA A 214 11.44 -20.40 -11.25
N PRO A 215 11.17 -19.10 -11.48
CA PRO A 215 12.13 -18.19 -12.13
C PRO A 215 13.47 -18.06 -11.41
N LYS A 216 13.49 -18.16 -10.08
CA LYS A 216 14.71 -18.12 -9.25
C LYS A 216 15.48 -19.43 -9.23
N GLY A 217 14.92 -20.49 -9.84
CA GLY A 217 15.65 -21.69 -10.21
C GLY A 217 15.39 -22.93 -9.37
N CYS A 218 14.54 -22.85 -8.33
CA CYS A 218 14.04 -24.01 -7.58
C CYS A 218 12.98 -24.77 -8.39
N TYR A 219 12.75 -26.03 -8.02
CA TYR A 219 11.85 -26.96 -8.73
C TYR A 219 10.56 -27.21 -7.95
N CYS A 220 9.54 -27.58 -8.70
CA CYS A 220 8.17 -27.80 -8.24
C CYS A 220 7.63 -29.16 -8.69
N ASP A 221 8.53 -30.11 -8.97
CA ASP A 221 8.23 -31.48 -9.38
C ASP A 221 8.43 -32.47 -8.22
N GLU A 222 7.96 -33.71 -8.39
CA GLU A 222 8.07 -34.78 -7.38
C GLU A 222 9.51 -35.18 -7.03
N LEU A 223 10.49 -34.86 -7.89
CA LEU A 223 11.89 -35.21 -7.66
C LEU A 223 12.63 -34.14 -6.85
N CYS A 224 12.05 -32.95 -6.68
CA CYS A 224 12.72 -31.85 -6.01
C CYS A 224 13.11 -32.18 -4.56
N GLU A 225 12.34 -33.03 -3.89
CA GLU A 225 12.64 -33.48 -2.52
C GLU A 225 13.87 -34.39 -2.50
N GLN A 226 14.03 -35.23 -3.53
CA GLN A 226 15.18 -36.11 -3.70
C GLN A 226 16.45 -35.31 -4.01
N TYR A 227 16.34 -34.26 -4.83
CA TYR A 227 17.47 -33.40 -5.21
C TYR A 227 17.72 -32.25 -4.23
N HIS A 228 16.85 -32.07 -3.23
CA HIS A 228 16.89 -30.98 -2.26
C HIS A 228 16.88 -29.57 -2.90
N ASP A 229 16.12 -29.40 -3.98
CA ASP A 229 16.01 -28.16 -4.74
C ASP A 229 14.57 -27.65 -4.91
N CYS A 230 13.64 -28.14 -4.07
CA CYS A 230 12.27 -27.66 -4.00
C CYS A 230 12.19 -26.16 -3.70
N CYS A 231 11.19 -25.48 -4.27
CA CYS A 231 10.84 -24.14 -3.81
C CYS A 231 10.28 -24.17 -2.38
N PRO A 232 10.44 -23.10 -1.58
CA PRO A 232 9.98 -23.05 -0.19
C PRO A 232 8.49 -23.33 0.02
N ASP A 233 7.63 -23.06 -0.97
CA ASP A 233 6.19 -23.31 -0.94
C ASP A 233 5.74 -24.56 -1.70
N TYR A 234 6.65 -25.38 -2.21
CA TYR A 234 6.31 -26.65 -2.87
C TYR A 234 5.31 -27.50 -2.08
N PRO A 235 5.47 -27.72 -0.75
CA PRO A 235 4.52 -28.53 0.02
C PRO A 235 3.10 -27.96 0.07
N VAL A 236 2.95 -26.63 -0.03
CA VAL A 236 1.67 -25.93 0.06
C VAL A 236 1.00 -25.82 -1.31
N GLU A 237 1.78 -25.52 -2.35
CA GLU A 237 1.27 -25.27 -3.71
C GLU A 237 1.10 -26.56 -4.52
N CYS A 238 2.03 -27.53 -4.39
CA CYS A 238 2.10 -28.72 -5.24
C CYS A 238 2.12 -30.05 -4.48
N GLY A 239 2.45 -30.04 -3.19
CA GLY A 239 2.75 -31.22 -2.38
C GLY A 239 1.60 -32.20 -2.14
N GLY A 240 0.40 -31.98 -2.71
CA GLY A 240 -0.62 -33.02 -2.89
C GLY A 240 -1.06 -33.79 -1.64
N ALA A 241 -0.75 -33.33 -0.42
CA ALA A 241 -1.31 -33.90 0.79
C ALA A 241 -2.75 -33.41 0.90
N ALA A 242 -3.66 -34.24 0.40
CA ALA A 242 -5.07 -34.21 0.73
C ALA A 242 -5.22 -33.99 2.24
N TYR A 243 -5.59 -32.78 2.65
CA TYR A 243 -6.27 -32.57 3.92
C TYR A 243 -7.69 -33.14 3.75
N LEU A 244 -7.81 -34.47 3.95
CA LEU A 244 -9.03 -35.15 4.36
C LEU A 244 -8.89 -35.54 5.82
#